data_AF-A0A0E3SGY0-F1
#
_entry.id   AF-A0A0E3SGY0-F1
#
_cell.length_a   1.000
_cell.length_b   1.000
_cell.length_c   1.000
_cell.angle_alpha   90.00
_cell.angle_beta   90.00
_cell.angle_gamma   90.00
#
_symmetry.space_group_name_H-M   'P 1'
#
loop_
_entity.id
_entity.type
_entity.pdbx_description
1 polymer ?
#
loop_
_entity_poly.entity_id
_entity_poly.type
_entity_poly.pdbx_seq_one_letter_code
_entity_poly.pdbx_strand_id
1 'polypeptide(L)'
;MLPPYILRGSSMSGQQKEIECELFEIYSKNLDRFFSLVKLIFLIFGVYILTLTNVYGKLDIQTFDSVQTISIYSLFACLLFIGIATVFPFSQLVLPKECKFKLTDSSIEFREEEELKIYNKRLFLVVQKQENYYITSFLLVLLSIIFFCGHFAPFAICISIPVFIISVFYYLTFSEWIKKENKDTKTVQHHEG
;
A
#
# COMPACT_ATOMS: atom_id res chain seq x y z
N MET A 1 10.29 -18.66 -1.82
CA MET A 1 11.60 -19.26 -2.16
C MET A 1 12.57 -18.12 -2.35
N LEU A 2 13.49 -17.92 -1.39
CA LEU A 2 14.63 -17.00 -1.53
C LEU A 2 15.75 -17.73 -2.29
N PRO A 3 16.54 -17.06 -3.14
CA PRO A 3 17.62 -17.69 -3.89
C PRO A 3 18.85 -17.96 -2.99
N PRO A 4 19.71 -18.94 -3.32
CA PRO A 4 20.84 -19.32 -2.47
C PRO A 4 22.18 -18.95 -3.12
N TYR A 5 22.95 -17.98 -2.62
CA TYR A 5 24.37 -17.84 -3.00
C TYR A 5 25.29 -17.33 -1.86
N ILE A 6 26.06 -18.29 -1.32
CA ILE A 6 27.51 -18.31 -1.06
C ILE A 6 28.17 -17.12 -0.31
N LEU A 7 28.52 -17.42 0.94
CA LEU A 7 29.38 -16.71 1.90
C LEU A 7 30.81 -16.47 1.40
N ARG A 8 31.35 -15.26 1.61
CA ARG A 8 32.81 -15.05 1.75
C ARG A 8 33.15 -13.87 2.69
N GLY A 9 33.42 -14.18 3.95
CA GLY A 9 34.38 -13.44 4.79
C GLY A 9 33.97 -12.06 5.33
N SER A 10 32.69 -11.78 5.56
CA SER A 10 32.25 -10.55 6.22
C SER A 10 32.17 -10.75 7.74
N SER A 11 32.77 -9.84 8.52
CA SER A 11 32.45 -9.68 9.95
C SER A 11 30.93 -9.55 10.16
N MET A 12 30.40 -9.83 11.36
CA MET A 12 28.96 -9.66 11.66
C MET A 12 28.44 -8.28 11.23
N SER A 13 29.24 -7.22 11.41
CA SER A 13 29.02 -5.88 10.86
C SER A 13 28.83 -5.85 9.33
N GLY A 14 29.62 -6.59 8.56
CA GLY A 14 29.51 -6.64 7.10
C GLY A 14 28.20 -7.27 6.62
N GLN A 15 27.74 -8.34 7.26
CA GLN A 15 26.44 -8.96 6.93
C GLN A 15 25.27 -8.04 7.27
N GLN A 16 25.31 -7.33 8.40
CA GLN A 16 24.25 -6.39 8.77
C GLN A 16 24.17 -5.18 7.82
N LYS A 17 25.32 -4.70 7.32
CA LYS A 17 25.35 -3.62 6.31
C LYS A 17 24.80 -4.05 4.96
N GLU A 18 25.05 -5.31 4.56
CA GLU A 18 24.46 -5.88 3.34
C GLU A 18 22.94 -5.96 3.45
N ILE A 19 22.41 -6.46 4.59
CA ILE A 19 20.97 -6.50 4.87
C ILE A 19 20.35 -5.10 4.84
N GLU A 20 21.02 -4.09 5.41
CA GLU A 20 20.55 -2.70 5.35
C GLU A 20 20.41 -2.20 3.90
N CYS A 21 21.42 -2.47 3.07
CA CYS A 21 21.42 -2.07 1.67
C CYS A 21 20.30 -2.75 0.88
N GLU A 22 20.09 -4.06 1.09
CA GLU A 22 19.01 -4.81 0.45
C GLU A 22 17.63 -4.29 0.88
N LEU A 23 17.41 -4.07 2.18
CA LEU A 23 16.16 -3.50 2.69
C LEU A 23 15.87 -2.13 2.11
N PHE A 24 16.89 -1.30 1.95
CA PHE A 24 16.76 0.03 1.36
C PHE A 24 16.43 -0.03 -0.14
N GLU A 25 17.02 -0.98 -0.87
CA GLU A 25 16.67 -1.21 -2.28
C GLU A 25 15.20 -1.63 -2.43
N ILE A 26 14.72 -2.55 -1.58
CA ILE A 26 13.32 -2.98 -1.57
C ILE A 26 12.40 -1.80 -1.23
N TYR A 27 12.76 -0.99 -0.23
CA TYR A 27 12.03 0.23 0.13
C TYR A 27 11.91 1.20 -1.06
N SER A 28 13.02 1.49 -1.73
CA SER A 28 13.04 2.38 -2.91
C SER A 28 12.15 1.85 -4.04
N LYS A 29 12.25 0.55 -4.32
CA LYS A 29 11.40 -0.11 -5.33
C LYS A 29 9.92 -0.07 -4.96
N ASN A 30 9.59 -0.16 -3.68
CA ASN A 30 8.21 -0.04 -3.20
C ASN A 30 7.68 1.40 -3.37
N LEU A 31 8.50 2.43 -3.16
CA LEU A 31 8.11 3.80 -3.47
C LEU A 31 7.81 4.00 -4.96
N ASP A 32 8.63 3.45 -5.86
CA ASP A 32 8.38 3.51 -7.31
C ASP A 32 7.06 2.83 -7.69
N ARG A 33 6.74 1.70 -7.04
CA ARG A 33 5.45 1.01 -7.19
C ARG A 33 4.29 1.87 -6.71
N PHE A 34 4.42 2.53 -5.56
CA PHE A 34 3.41 3.46 -5.06
C PHE A 34 3.19 4.64 -6.00
N PHE A 35 4.25 5.21 -6.55
CA PHE A 35 4.14 6.29 -7.54
C PHE A 35 3.41 5.82 -8.81
N SER A 36 3.72 4.60 -9.27
CA SER A 36 3.02 3.97 -10.39
C SER A 36 1.54 3.73 -10.10
N LEU A 37 1.22 3.30 -8.87
CA LEU A 37 -0.16 3.11 -8.43
C LEU A 37 -0.93 4.43 -8.37
N VAL A 38 -0.31 5.51 -7.90
CA VAL A 38 -0.92 6.86 -7.94
C VAL A 38 -1.24 7.27 -9.37
N LYS A 39 -0.33 7.08 -10.32
CA LYS A 39 -0.60 7.34 -11.75
C LYS A 39 -1.78 6.53 -12.27
N LEU A 40 -1.86 5.25 -11.91
CA LEU A 40 -2.98 4.38 -12.29
C LEU A 40 -4.30 4.90 -11.72
N ILE A 41 -4.32 5.30 -10.45
CA ILE A 41 -5.51 5.88 -9.80
C ILE A 41 -5.98 7.13 -10.56
N PHE A 42 -5.07 8.06 -10.90
CA PHE A 42 -5.42 9.26 -11.67
C PHE A 42 -5.98 8.92 -13.06
N LEU A 43 -5.40 7.94 -13.75
CA LEU A 43 -5.89 7.47 -15.04
C LEU A 43 -7.34 6.96 -14.93
N ILE A 44 -7.60 6.09 -13.95
CA ILE A 44 -8.92 5.52 -13.70
C ILE A 44 -9.92 6.64 -13.35
N PHE A 45 -9.50 7.60 -12.53
CA PHE A 45 -10.33 8.75 -12.18
C PHE A 45 -10.73 9.57 -13.42
N GLY A 46 -9.80 9.78 -14.34
CA GLY A 46 -10.08 10.44 -15.63
C GLY A 46 -11.08 9.66 -16.49
N VAL A 47 -10.95 8.33 -16.55
CA VAL A 47 -11.91 7.46 -17.25
C VAL A 47 -13.30 7.54 -16.63
N TYR A 48 -13.40 7.55 -15.29
CA TYR A 48 -14.67 7.69 -14.59
C TYR A 48 -15.34 9.02 -14.92
N ILE A 49 -14.61 10.14 -14.82
CA ILE A 49 -15.14 11.47 -15.15
C ILE A 49 -15.62 11.49 -16.61
N LEU A 50 -14.78 11.07 -17.56
CA LEU A 50 -15.14 11.09 -18.98
C LEU A 50 -16.41 10.28 -19.27
N THR A 51 -16.51 9.10 -18.68
CA THR A 51 -17.67 8.22 -18.87
C THR A 51 -18.92 8.83 -18.25
N LEU A 52 -18.83 9.34 -17.02
CA LEU A 52 -19.95 9.99 -16.34
C LEU A 52 -20.41 11.25 -17.08
N THR A 53 -19.48 12.10 -17.54
CA THR A 53 -19.82 13.29 -18.34
C THR A 53 -20.46 12.90 -19.67
N ASN A 54 -20.06 11.80 -20.31
CA ASN A 54 -20.70 11.37 -21.56
C ASN A 54 -22.08 10.74 -21.36
N VAL A 55 -22.26 9.96 -20.28
CA VAL A 55 -23.53 9.30 -19.95
C VAL A 55 -24.55 10.29 -19.42
N TYR A 56 -24.14 11.19 -18.52
CA TYR A 56 -25.03 12.13 -17.83
C TYR A 56 -25.02 13.56 -18.41
N GLY A 57 -24.00 13.95 -19.18
CA GLY A 57 -23.90 15.26 -19.81
C GLY A 57 -24.74 15.41 -21.10
N LYS A 58 -25.18 14.30 -21.69
CA LYS A 58 -26.31 14.29 -22.64
C LYS A 58 -27.61 14.34 -21.84
N LEU A 59 -27.88 15.48 -21.20
CA LEU A 59 -29.05 15.73 -20.37
C LEU A 59 -30.35 15.70 -21.21
N ASP A 60 -30.95 14.53 -21.35
CA ASP A 60 -32.39 14.43 -21.42
C ASP A 60 -32.88 14.13 -19.99
N ILE A 61 -33.51 15.11 -19.36
CA ILE A 61 -33.93 15.10 -17.96
C ILE A 61 -34.93 13.95 -17.69
N GLN A 62 -35.50 13.35 -18.74
CA GLN A 62 -36.44 12.22 -18.68
C GLN A 62 -35.80 10.84 -18.44
N THR A 63 -34.48 10.67 -18.56
CA THR A 63 -33.85 9.34 -18.33
C THR A 63 -33.61 9.01 -16.85
N PHE A 64 -33.81 9.97 -15.94
CA PHE A 64 -33.62 9.77 -14.51
C PHE A 64 -34.73 8.94 -13.84
N ASP A 65 -35.90 8.79 -14.48
CA ASP A 65 -37.03 8.06 -13.90
C ASP A 65 -36.94 6.53 -14.04
N SER A 66 -36.05 6.01 -14.91
CA SER A 66 -35.98 4.56 -15.20
C SER A 66 -34.62 3.91 -14.92
N VAL A 67 -33.56 4.67 -14.63
CA VAL A 67 -32.22 4.10 -14.35
C VAL A 67 -32.08 3.77 -12.86
N GLN A 68 -32.64 2.59 -12.53
CA GLN A 68 -32.46 1.74 -11.35
C GLN A 68 -31.58 2.29 -10.22
N THR A 69 -32.16 2.42 -9.03
CA THR A 69 -31.53 2.76 -7.75
C THR A 69 -30.21 2.01 -7.47
N ILE A 70 -30.05 0.78 -7.97
CA ILE A 70 -28.82 -0.05 -7.87
C ILE A 70 -27.62 0.63 -8.55
N SER A 71 -27.87 1.33 -9.64
CA SER A 71 -26.89 2.00 -10.51
C SER A 71 -26.16 3.16 -9.79
N ILE A 72 -26.88 3.89 -8.93
CA ILE A 72 -26.35 5.04 -8.17
C ILE A 72 -25.46 4.58 -7.00
N TYR A 73 -25.90 3.54 -6.25
CA TYR A 73 -25.09 2.99 -5.15
C TYR A 73 -23.77 2.40 -5.66
N SER A 74 -23.77 1.80 -6.85
CA SER A 74 -22.56 1.26 -7.47
C SER A 74 -21.54 2.36 -7.80
N LEU A 75 -22.00 3.51 -8.31
CA LEU A 75 -21.15 4.68 -8.56
C LEU A 75 -20.62 5.30 -7.26
N PHE A 76 -21.46 5.43 -6.24
CA PHE A 76 -21.01 5.95 -4.95
C PHE A 76 -19.95 5.03 -4.32
N ALA A 77 -20.16 3.71 -4.39
CA ALA A 77 -19.21 2.71 -3.92
C ALA A 77 -17.88 2.79 -4.70
N CYS A 78 -17.90 2.92 -6.03
CA CYS A 78 -16.66 3.01 -6.79
C CYS A 78 -15.83 4.25 -6.43
N LEU A 79 -16.48 5.40 -6.23
CA LEU A 79 -15.85 6.64 -5.79
C LEU A 79 -15.29 6.54 -4.37
N LEU A 80 -16.01 5.88 -3.47
CA LEU A 80 -15.56 5.63 -2.11
C LEU A 80 -14.30 4.75 -2.10
N PHE A 81 -14.30 3.64 -2.82
CA PHE A 81 -13.15 2.72 -2.85
C PHE A 81 -11.91 3.34 -3.48
N ILE A 82 -12.05 4.09 -4.58
CA ILE A 82 -10.91 4.76 -5.20
C ILE A 82 -10.39 5.92 -4.33
N GLY A 83 -11.28 6.62 -3.63
CA GLY A 83 -10.90 7.65 -2.66
C GLY A 83 -10.07 7.08 -1.52
N ILE A 84 -10.52 6.00 -0.88
CA ILE A 84 -9.77 5.31 0.19
C ILE A 84 -8.45 4.75 -0.35
N ALA A 85 -8.45 4.16 -1.56
CA ALA A 85 -7.23 3.64 -2.20
C ALA A 85 -6.17 4.72 -2.42
N THR A 86 -6.57 6.00 -2.51
CA THR A 86 -5.64 7.12 -2.70
C THR A 86 -4.95 7.52 -1.39
N VAL A 87 -5.59 7.34 -0.24
CA VAL A 87 -5.02 7.78 1.05
C VAL A 87 -3.72 7.03 1.38
N PHE A 88 -3.68 5.72 1.16
CA PHE A 88 -2.55 4.89 1.55
C PHE A 88 -1.26 5.22 0.77
N PRO A 89 -1.22 5.26 -0.58
CA PRO A 89 -0.02 5.60 -1.34
C PRO A 89 0.52 6.99 -0.99
N PHE A 90 -0.35 7.99 -0.85
CA PHE A 90 0.06 9.34 -0.48
C PHE A 90 0.67 9.40 0.93
N SER A 91 0.13 8.64 1.89
CA SER A 91 0.72 8.55 3.24
C SER A 91 2.14 7.99 3.24
N GLN A 92 2.46 7.07 2.31
CA GLN A 92 3.79 6.45 2.22
C GLN A 92 4.80 7.32 1.46
N LEU A 93 4.32 8.24 0.61
CA LEU A 93 5.16 9.21 -0.10
C LEU A 93 5.62 10.38 0.80
N VAL A 94 5.00 10.57 1.97
CA VAL A 94 5.19 11.75 2.85
C VAL A 94 6.26 11.55 3.96
N LEU A 95 6.82 10.35 4.15
CA LEU A 95 7.69 10.04 5.30
C LEU A 95 8.90 9.14 4.98
N PRO A 96 10.08 9.36 5.61
CA PRO A 96 10.85 10.62 5.64
C PRO A 96 12.35 10.42 5.33
N LYS A 97 13.04 11.56 5.21
CA LYS A 97 14.47 11.88 4.98
C LYS A 97 15.56 11.14 5.79
N GLU A 98 15.28 10.05 6.48
CA GLU A 98 16.29 9.26 7.21
C GLU A 98 17.03 8.30 6.28
N CYS A 99 17.57 8.85 5.18
CA CYS A 99 18.29 8.07 4.18
C CYS A 99 19.71 7.74 4.69
N LYS A 100 19.92 6.45 4.92
CA LYS A 100 21.19 5.73 5.02
C LYS A 100 22.13 6.02 6.19
N PHE A 101 22.08 7.17 6.86
CA PHE A 101 23.14 7.53 7.81
C PHE A 101 22.64 8.26 9.06
N LYS A 102 23.34 8.06 10.18
CA LYS A 102 23.22 8.90 11.37
C LYS A 102 23.84 10.25 10.99
N LEU A 103 23.00 11.25 10.73
CA LEU A 103 23.47 12.59 10.44
C LEU A 103 23.73 13.27 11.79
N THR A 104 24.98 13.25 12.24
CA THR A 104 25.44 14.08 13.36
C THR A 104 25.96 15.38 12.76
N ASP A 105 25.88 16.51 13.48
CA ASP A 105 26.07 17.89 13.00
C ASP A 105 27.33 18.19 12.14
N SER A 106 28.28 17.24 12.00
CA SER A 106 29.46 17.37 11.14
C SER A 106 29.98 16.08 10.47
N SER A 107 29.34 14.92 10.63
CA SER A 107 29.82 13.64 10.06
C SER A 107 28.70 12.66 9.70
N ILE A 108 28.96 11.89 8.64
CA ILE A 108 28.18 10.72 8.24
C ILE A 108 28.83 9.50 8.91
N GLU A 109 28.18 8.96 9.93
CA GLU A 109 28.68 7.78 10.65
C GLU A 109 27.85 6.53 10.33
N PHE A 110 28.54 5.39 10.24
CA PHE A 110 27.90 4.08 10.22
C PHE A 110 27.42 3.75 11.62
N ARG A 111 26.18 3.25 11.74
CA ARG A 111 25.63 2.74 13.01
C ARG A 111 26.48 1.58 13.53
N GLU A 112 26.68 1.55 14.85
CA GLU A 112 27.33 0.45 15.56
C GLU A 112 26.46 -0.82 15.54
N GLU A 113 27.05 -2.00 15.81
CA GLU A 113 26.43 -3.31 15.53
C GLU A 113 25.04 -3.53 16.18
N GLU A 114 24.83 -3.11 17.43
CA GLU A 114 23.52 -3.24 18.09
C GLU A 114 22.49 -2.23 17.57
N GLU A 115 22.88 -0.96 17.40
CA GLU A 115 22.02 0.08 16.79
C GLU A 115 21.62 -0.28 15.35
N LEU A 116 22.54 -0.89 14.58
CA LEU A 116 22.32 -1.33 13.22
C LEU A 116 21.31 -2.47 13.16
N LYS A 117 21.39 -3.43 14.08
CA LYS A 117 20.44 -4.55 14.16
C LYS A 117 19.02 -4.07 14.50
N ILE A 118 18.89 -3.13 15.44
CA ILE A 118 17.60 -2.53 15.80
C ILE A 118 17.03 -1.73 14.62
N TYR A 119 17.88 -0.96 13.93
CA TYR A 119 17.48 -0.20 12.76
C TYR A 119 17.02 -1.10 11.61
N ASN A 120 17.79 -2.14 11.27
CA ASN A 120 17.42 -3.11 10.23
C ASN A 120 16.09 -3.79 10.54
N LYS A 121 15.86 -4.17 11.79
CA LYS A 121 14.56 -4.72 12.22
C LYS A 121 13.41 -3.72 12.01
N ARG A 122 13.62 -2.45 12.35
CA ARG A 122 12.62 -1.39 12.12
C ARG A 122 12.37 -1.16 10.63
N LEU A 123 13.42 -1.10 9.82
CA LEU A 123 13.32 -0.90 8.37
C LEU A 123 12.60 -2.06 7.70
N PHE A 124 12.90 -3.30 8.10
CA PHE A 124 12.17 -4.49 7.64
C PHE A 124 10.67 -4.39 7.91
N LEU A 125 10.26 -3.99 9.12
CA LEU A 125 8.85 -3.80 9.44
C LEU A 125 8.20 -2.69 8.60
N VAL A 126 8.92 -1.61 8.31
CA VAL A 126 8.43 -0.53 7.44
C VAL A 126 8.24 -1.03 6.01
N VAL A 127 9.22 -1.74 5.45
CA VAL A 127 9.15 -2.33 4.11
C VAL A 127 7.99 -3.30 3.99
N GLN A 128 7.82 -4.18 4.98
CA GLN A 128 6.70 -5.12 4.99
C GLN A 128 5.36 -4.39 5.10
N LYS A 129 5.28 -3.32 5.90
CA LYS A 129 4.07 -2.49 6.01
C LYS A 129 3.74 -1.80 4.68
N GLN A 130 4.75 -1.32 3.95
CA GLN A 130 4.60 -0.76 2.61
C GLN A 130 4.01 -1.77 1.63
N GLU A 131 4.55 -2.99 1.57
CA GLU A 131 4.01 -4.01 0.64
C GLU A 131 2.52 -4.30 0.91
N ASN A 132 2.13 -4.41 2.18
CA ASN A 132 0.75 -4.70 2.53
C ASN A 132 -0.20 -3.51 2.27
N TYR A 133 0.27 -2.28 2.48
CA TYR A 133 -0.49 -1.09 2.07
C TYR A 133 -0.64 -0.99 0.55
N TYR A 134 0.39 -1.36 -0.20
CA TYR A 134 0.32 -1.43 -1.66
C TYR A 134 -0.74 -2.45 -2.10
N ILE A 135 -0.71 -3.67 -1.57
CA ILE A 135 -1.68 -4.72 -1.89
C ILE A 135 -3.11 -4.28 -1.54
N THR A 136 -3.30 -3.70 -0.35
CA THR A 136 -4.61 -3.21 0.09
C THR A 136 -5.13 -2.11 -0.84
N SER A 137 -4.29 -1.15 -1.21
CA SER A 137 -4.65 -0.07 -2.14
C SER A 137 -5.01 -0.63 -3.51
N PHE A 138 -4.24 -1.59 -4.01
CA PHE A 138 -4.51 -2.25 -5.29
C PHE A 138 -5.85 -3.01 -5.29
N LEU A 139 -6.15 -3.74 -4.21
CA LEU A 139 -7.44 -4.42 -4.06
C LEU A 139 -8.61 -3.45 -4.02
N LEU A 140 -8.46 -2.31 -3.36
CA LEU A 140 -9.48 -1.24 -3.35
C LEU A 140 -9.68 -0.62 -4.73
N VAL A 141 -8.61 -0.41 -5.50
CA VAL A 141 -8.70 0.03 -6.91
C VAL A 141 -9.46 -1.01 -7.74
N LEU A 142 -9.13 -2.30 -7.60
CA LEU A 142 -9.83 -3.37 -8.31
C LEU A 142 -11.31 -3.40 -7.95
N LEU A 143 -11.63 -3.27 -6.66
CA LEU A 143 -13.00 -3.23 -6.17
C LEU A 143 -13.76 -2.03 -6.76
N SER A 144 -13.12 -0.85 -6.82
CA SER A 144 -13.67 0.34 -7.47
C SER A 144 -14.04 0.05 -8.93
N ILE A 145 -13.14 -0.57 -9.70
CA ILE A 145 -13.39 -0.90 -11.11
C ILE A 145 -14.57 -1.87 -11.24
N ILE A 146 -14.66 -2.89 -10.38
CA ILE A 146 -15.77 -3.85 -10.42
C ILE A 146 -17.11 -3.17 -10.13
N PHE A 147 -17.18 -2.27 -9.15
CA PHE A 147 -18.38 -1.48 -8.87
C PHE A 147 -18.71 -0.50 -10.02
N PHE A 148 -17.70 0.08 -10.66
CA PHE A 148 -17.91 0.89 -11.85
C PHE A 148 -18.48 0.07 -13.02
N CYS A 149 -17.98 -1.14 -13.26
CA CYS A 149 -18.56 -2.06 -14.24
C CYS A 149 -19.97 -2.53 -13.83
N GLY A 150 -20.20 -2.72 -12.52
CA GLY A 150 -21.49 -3.09 -11.93
C GLY A 150 -22.62 -2.10 -12.24
N HIS A 151 -22.29 -0.83 -12.46
CA HIS A 151 -23.22 0.19 -12.92
C HIS A 151 -23.85 -0.17 -14.29
N PHE A 152 -23.05 -0.70 -15.22
CA PHE A 152 -23.49 -1.08 -16.57
C PHE A 152 -23.94 -2.54 -16.66
N ALA A 153 -23.36 -3.41 -15.83
CA ALA A 153 -23.55 -4.85 -15.85
C ALA A 153 -23.81 -5.35 -14.42
N PRO A 154 -25.07 -5.44 -13.96
CA PRO A 154 -25.40 -5.75 -12.57
C PRO A 154 -24.80 -7.06 -12.05
N PHE A 155 -24.59 -8.05 -12.92
CA PHE A 155 -23.94 -9.32 -12.56
C PHE A 155 -22.47 -9.16 -12.16
N ALA A 156 -21.79 -8.08 -12.59
CA ALA A 156 -20.42 -7.78 -12.17
C ALA A 156 -20.33 -7.46 -10.68
N ILE A 157 -21.43 -7.01 -10.04
CA ILE A 157 -21.49 -6.81 -8.58
C ILE A 157 -21.34 -8.14 -7.85
N CYS A 158 -21.77 -9.27 -8.42
CA CYS A 158 -21.54 -10.58 -7.81
C CYS A 158 -20.05 -10.93 -7.68
N ILE A 159 -19.18 -10.35 -8.52
CA ILE A 159 -17.73 -10.51 -8.47
C ILE A 159 -17.11 -9.60 -7.39
N SER A 160 -17.77 -8.51 -6.98
CA SER A 160 -17.24 -7.61 -5.94
C SER A 160 -17.29 -8.24 -4.55
N ILE A 161 -18.27 -9.11 -4.28
CA ILE A 161 -18.43 -9.82 -3.01
C ILE A 161 -17.18 -10.65 -2.65
N PRO A 162 -16.70 -11.60 -3.47
CA PRO A 162 -15.51 -12.38 -3.14
C PRO A 162 -14.26 -11.51 -3.04
N VAL A 163 -14.10 -10.50 -3.91
CA VAL A 163 -12.95 -9.57 -3.85
C VAL A 163 -12.97 -8.76 -2.55
N PHE A 164 -14.15 -8.31 -2.10
CA PHE A 164 -14.31 -7.61 -0.84
C PHE A 164 -13.99 -8.51 0.36
N ILE A 165 -14.50 -9.75 0.37
CA ILE A 165 -14.20 -10.71 1.44
C ILE A 165 -12.69 -10.97 1.53
N ILE A 166 -12.03 -11.21 0.40
CA ILE A 166 -10.57 -11.41 0.35
C ILE A 166 -9.85 -10.17 0.88
N SER A 167 -10.29 -8.98 0.49
CA SER A 167 -9.69 -7.71 0.94
C SER A 167 -9.82 -7.50 2.45
N VAL A 168 -11.01 -7.78 3.00
CA VAL A 168 -11.27 -7.66 4.45
C VAL A 168 -10.48 -8.70 5.22
N PHE A 169 -10.48 -9.96 4.78
CA PHE A 169 -9.74 -11.03 5.44
C PHE A 169 -8.24 -10.75 5.45
N TYR A 170 -7.71 -10.29 4.30
CA TYR A 170 -6.33 -9.85 4.18
C TYR A 170 -6.01 -8.70 5.12
N TYR A 171 -6.87 -7.68 5.19
CA TYR A 171 -6.66 -6.54 6.08
C TYR A 171 -6.69 -6.94 7.57
N LEU A 172 -7.63 -7.80 7.97
CA LEU A 172 -7.75 -8.28 9.35
C LEU A 172 -6.54 -9.11 9.77
N THR A 173 -6.15 -10.10 8.95
CA THR A 173 -4.98 -10.94 9.22
C THR A 173 -3.71 -10.11 9.31
N PHE A 174 -3.56 -9.12 8.43
CA PHE A 174 -2.42 -8.20 8.46
C PHE A 174 -2.43 -7.28 9.71
N SER A 175 -3.59 -6.71 10.06
CA SER A 175 -3.73 -5.85 11.24
C SER A 175 -3.41 -6.60 12.54
N GLU A 176 -3.90 -7.84 12.67
CA GLU A 176 -3.58 -8.74 13.79
C GLU A 176 -2.07 -9.01 13.87
N TRP A 177 -1.45 -9.34 12.72
CA TRP A 177 -0.02 -9.59 12.63
C TRP A 177 0.82 -8.37 13.05
N ILE A 178 0.49 -7.16 12.56
CA ILE A 178 1.16 -5.92 12.98
C ILE A 178 1.02 -5.66 14.47
N LYS A 179 -0.16 -5.89 15.05
CA LYS A 179 -0.39 -5.68 16.49
C LYS A 179 0.49 -6.60 17.33
N LYS A 180 0.70 -7.85 16.88
CA LYS A 180 1.59 -8.80 17.54
C LYS A 180 3.04 -8.33 17.46
N GLU A 181 3.50 -7.98 16.26
CA GLU A 181 4.91 -7.61 16.05
C GLU A 181 5.32 -6.31 16.77
N ASN A 182 4.40 -5.33 16.86
CA ASN A 182 4.60 -4.10 17.63
C ASN A 182 4.65 -4.32 19.15
N LYS A 183 3.96 -5.35 19.67
CA LYS A 183 4.06 -5.72 21.09
C LYS A 183 5.43 -6.33 21.39
N ASP A 184 5.91 -7.19 20.49
CA ASP A 184 7.20 -7.86 20.66
C ASP A 184 8.37 -6.86 20.61
N THR A 185 8.29 -5.83 19.76
CA THR A 185 9.31 -4.76 19.71
C THR A 185 9.31 -3.85 20.95
N LYS A 186 8.13 -3.51 21.50
CA LYS A 186 8.04 -2.71 22.74
C LYS A 186 8.55 -3.47 23.97
N THR A 187 8.34 -4.78 24.03
CA THR A 187 8.81 -5.61 25.14
C THR A 187 10.34 -5.72 25.17
N VAL A 188 10.99 -5.74 23.99
CA VAL A 188 12.46 -5.75 23.90
C VAL A 188 13.06 -4.42 24.37
N GLN A 189 12.47 -3.27 23.99
CA GLN A 189 12.96 -1.96 24.46
C GLN A 189 12.81 -1.74 25.97
N HIS A 190 11.88 -2.44 26.63
CA HIS A 190 11.67 -2.31 28.08
C HIS A 190 12.61 -3.18 28.93
N HIS A 191 13.29 -4.16 28.32
CA HIS A 191 14.24 -5.03 29.01
C HIS A 191 15.71 -4.56 28.93
N GLU A 192 15.99 -3.52 28.13
CA GLU A 192 17.31 -2.90 27.98
C GLU A 192 17.46 -1.55 28.72
N GLY A 193 16.49 -1.20 29.57
CA GLY A 193 16.50 0.03 30.41
C GLY A 193 16.86 -0.24 31.86
#